data_AF-A0AAT9QMT9-F1
#
_entry.id   AF-A0AAT9QMT9-F1
#
_cell.length_a   1.000
_cell.length_b   1.000
_cell.length_c   1.000
_cell.angle_alpha   90.00
_cell.angle_beta   90.00
_cell.angle_gamma   90.00
#
_symmetry.space_group_name_H-M   'P 1'
#
loop_
_entity.id
_entity.type
_entity.pdbx_description
1 polymer ?
#
loop_
_entity_poly.entity_id
_entity_poly.type
_entity_poly.pdbx_seq_one_letter_code
_entity_poly.pdbx_strand_id
1 'polypeptide(L)'
;MTGTDGEAQSMQRLADAAAHWISSTAGTAIECAAVLYRQRSCTATAGSTPDAAAIATSEDEHGDGPTGMGSALAIPTVINQAGSRWQAYRKRLLDCGFGAALAVPLELQPGSTGALVFLGPVNNGFNARVIDESAWFGQVASQSLKLALEVHGVIRAGDNLKQVLESRTSIDVACGVLMAQNRCSYAEAFSKLAGTSRNRNLKVRSVADSILKAMPSGAPGTRFEPRQSPRDRQLGSQCRARALIRPAAKSPAHPSEASMPPRAAK
;
A
#
# COMPACT_ATOMS: atom_id res chain seq x y z
N MET A 1 -2.15 -0.22 8.38
CA MET A 1 -2.50 -0.61 7.00
C MET A 1 -3.43 0.47 6.50
N THR A 2 -3.00 1.23 5.50
CA THR A 2 -3.92 2.17 4.84
C THR A 2 -4.91 1.35 4.02
N GLY A 3 -6.12 1.85 3.79
CA GLY A 3 -7.11 1.09 3.01
C GLY A 3 -6.64 0.70 1.60
N THR A 4 -5.66 1.42 1.05
CA THR A 4 -5.04 1.16 -0.26
C THR A 4 -4.17 -0.09 -0.25
N ASP A 5 -3.47 -0.36 0.87
CA ASP A 5 -2.68 -1.58 1.04
C ASP A 5 -3.57 -2.84 1.03
N GLY A 6 -4.80 -2.70 1.53
CA GLY A 6 -5.80 -3.78 1.53
C GLY A 6 -6.38 -4.08 0.15
N GLU A 7 -6.63 -3.04 -0.65
CA GLU A 7 -7.11 -3.18 -2.02
C GLU A 7 -6.04 -3.86 -2.89
N ALA A 8 -4.78 -3.40 -2.84
CA ALA A 8 -3.69 -4.00 -3.60
C ALA A 8 -3.47 -5.49 -3.24
N GLN A 9 -3.51 -5.83 -1.94
CA GLN A 9 -3.38 -7.23 -1.51
C GLN A 9 -4.56 -8.10 -1.98
N SER A 10 -5.77 -7.54 -1.99
CA SER A 10 -6.97 -8.25 -2.48
C SER A 10 -6.86 -8.51 -3.99
N MET A 11 -6.40 -7.52 -4.75
CA MET A 11 -6.14 -7.67 -6.18
C MET A 11 -5.05 -8.70 -6.48
N GLN A 12 -3.99 -8.74 -5.68
CA GLN A 12 -2.93 -9.76 -5.82
C GLN A 12 -3.49 -11.17 -5.62
N ARG A 13 -4.23 -11.41 -4.53
CA ARG A 13 -4.84 -12.73 -4.28
C ARG A 13 -5.81 -13.14 -5.38
N LEU A 14 -6.54 -12.16 -5.93
CA LEU A 14 -7.46 -12.41 -7.03
C LEU A 14 -6.71 -12.81 -8.31
N ALA A 15 -5.64 -12.10 -8.66
CA ALA A 15 -4.80 -12.44 -9.81
C ALA A 15 -4.17 -13.84 -9.67
N ASP A 16 -3.62 -14.17 -8.49
CA ASP A 16 -3.03 -15.47 -8.22
C ASP A 16 -4.06 -16.61 -8.35
N ALA A 17 -5.24 -16.43 -7.76
CA ALA A 17 -6.32 -17.43 -7.82
C ALA A 17 -6.85 -17.62 -9.24
N ALA A 18 -7.02 -16.52 -9.99
CA ALA A 18 -7.49 -16.53 -11.36
C ALA A 18 -6.50 -17.25 -12.29
N ALA A 19 -5.20 -16.92 -12.18
CA ALA A 19 -4.14 -17.58 -12.93
C ALA A 19 -4.13 -19.10 -12.67
N HIS A 20 -4.21 -19.50 -11.39
CA HIS A 20 -4.22 -20.91 -11.02
C HIS A 20 -5.45 -21.67 -11.56
N TRP A 21 -6.64 -21.08 -11.41
CA TRP A 21 -7.90 -21.66 -11.89
C TRP A 21 -7.88 -21.87 -13.41
N ILE A 22 -7.53 -20.82 -14.15
CA ILE A 22 -7.56 -20.85 -15.62
C ILE A 22 -6.42 -21.68 -16.21
N SER A 23 -5.26 -21.73 -15.55
CA SER A 23 -4.19 -22.67 -15.95
C SER A 23 -4.65 -24.12 -15.92
N SER A 24 -5.42 -24.49 -14.89
CA SER A 24 -5.97 -25.85 -14.75
C SER A 24 -6.97 -26.18 -15.86
N THR A 25 -7.80 -25.22 -16.25
CA THR A 25 -8.77 -25.38 -17.34
C THR A 25 -8.12 -25.40 -18.72
N ALA A 26 -7.08 -24.59 -18.93
CA ALA A 26 -6.35 -24.49 -20.18
C ALA A 26 -5.37 -25.66 -20.40
N GLY A 27 -4.94 -26.34 -19.34
CA GLY A 27 -3.91 -27.39 -19.41
C GLY A 27 -2.50 -26.84 -19.68
N THR A 28 -2.31 -25.53 -19.51
CA THR A 28 -1.02 -24.84 -19.69
C THR A 28 -0.93 -23.69 -18.69
N ALA A 29 0.27 -23.17 -18.45
CA ALA A 29 0.46 -22.02 -17.58
C ALA A 29 -0.20 -20.76 -18.20
N ILE A 30 -1.11 -20.17 -17.44
CA ILE A 30 -1.78 -18.90 -17.72
C ILE A 30 -1.45 -17.94 -16.61
N GLU A 31 -1.01 -16.75 -16.98
CA GLU A 31 -0.76 -15.67 -16.05
C GLU A 31 -1.96 -14.74 -16.01
N CYS A 32 -2.13 -13.99 -14.92
CA CYS A 32 -3.25 -13.09 -14.76
C CYS A 32 -2.78 -11.74 -14.23
N ALA A 33 -3.23 -10.68 -14.90
CA ALA A 33 -3.19 -9.33 -14.41
C ALA A 33 -4.59 -8.92 -13.93
N ALA A 34 -4.66 -8.12 -12.88
CA ALA A 34 -5.90 -7.59 -12.35
C ALA A 34 -5.78 -6.07 -12.18
N VAL A 35 -6.79 -5.34 -12.64
CA VAL A 35 -6.83 -3.88 -12.59
C VAL A 35 -8.12 -3.37 -11.96
N LEU A 36 -8.01 -2.32 -11.16
CA LEU A 36 -9.13 -1.64 -10.51
C LEU A 36 -9.02 -0.13 -10.68
N TYR A 37 -9.99 0.42 -11.40
CA TYR A 37 -10.19 1.85 -11.56
C TYR A 37 -11.34 2.34 -10.67
N ARG A 38 -11.17 3.51 -10.07
CA ARG A 38 -12.20 4.22 -9.32
C ARG A 38 -12.17 5.69 -9.71
N GLN A 39 -13.33 6.29 -9.99
CA GLN A 39 -13.44 7.71 -10.36
C GLN A 39 -12.46 8.16 -11.47
N ARG A 40 -12.18 7.28 -12.44
CA ARG A 40 -11.23 7.53 -13.55
C ARG A 40 -9.74 7.56 -13.17
N SER A 41 -9.38 7.05 -11.99
CA SER A 41 -7.99 6.81 -11.59
C SER A 41 -7.77 5.34 -11.33
N CYS A 42 -6.64 4.79 -11.77
CA CYS A 42 -6.23 3.46 -11.34
C CYS A 42 -5.89 3.51 -9.86
N THR A 43 -6.54 2.63 -9.10
CA THR A 43 -6.40 2.57 -7.64
C THR A 43 -5.61 1.36 -7.20
N ALA A 44 -5.61 0.28 -7.99
CA ALA A 44 -4.80 -0.90 -7.75
C ALA A 44 -4.57 -1.67 -9.06
N THR A 45 -3.33 -2.09 -9.26
CA THR A 45 -2.95 -3.13 -10.24
C THR A 45 -2.27 -4.28 -9.50
N ALA A 46 -2.38 -5.48 -10.05
CA ALA A 46 -1.68 -6.65 -9.57
C ALA A 46 -1.42 -7.63 -10.72
N GLY A 47 -0.46 -8.53 -10.53
CA GLY A 47 -0.17 -9.60 -11.47
C GLY A 47 0.32 -10.85 -10.76
N SER A 48 -0.09 -12.02 -11.25
CA SER A 48 0.36 -13.31 -10.72
C SER A 48 1.87 -13.53 -10.91
N THR A 49 2.48 -12.76 -11.81
CA THR A 49 3.92 -12.71 -12.08
C THR A 49 4.35 -11.24 -12.25
N PRO A 50 5.67 -10.96 -12.19
CA PRO A 50 6.20 -9.64 -12.50
C PRO A 50 5.84 -9.15 -13.91
N ASP A 51 5.84 -10.04 -14.91
CA ASP A 51 5.55 -9.68 -16.30
C ASP A 51 4.07 -9.36 -16.50
N ALA A 52 3.16 -10.13 -15.87
CA ALA A 52 1.74 -9.80 -15.85
C ALA A 52 1.47 -8.44 -15.17
N ALA A 53 2.15 -8.18 -14.05
CA ALA A 53 2.04 -6.89 -13.35
C ALA A 53 2.58 -5.73 -14.20
N ALA A 54 3.65 -5.95 -14.96
CA ALA A 54 4.20 -4.97 -15.89
C ALA A 54 3.22 -4.63 -17.01
N ILE A 55 2.52 -5.62 -17.58
CA ILE A 55 1.46 -5.38 -18.57
C ILE A 55 0.35 -4.50 -17.98
N ALA A 56 -0.16 -4.83 -16.79
CA ALA A 56 -1.21 -4.06 -16.11
C ALA A 56 -0.79 -2.59 -15.88
N THR A 57 0.45 -2.39 -15.45
CA THR A 57 1.01 -1.06 -15.20
C THR A 57 1.17 -0.27 -16.49
N SER A 58 1.71 -0.92 -17.54
CA SER A 58 1.90 -0.27 -18.85
C SER A 58 0.56 0.18 -19.45
N GLU A 59 -0.50 -0.57 -19.21
CA GLU A 59 -1.82 -0.25 -19.73
C GLU A 59 -2.46 0.94 -19.02
N ASP A 60 -2.25 1.08 -17.72
CA ASP A 60 -2.64 2.27 -16.97
C ASP A 60 -1.89 3.53 -17.45
N GLU A 61 -0.58 3.41 -17.69
CA GLU A 61 0.27 4.52 -18.15
C GLU A 61 -0.12 5.03 -19.55
N HIS A 62 -0.45 4.11 -20.47
CA HIS A 62 -0.65 4.44 -21.88
C HIS A 62 -2.13 4.56 -22.27
N GLY A 63 -3.05 3.91 -21.55
CA GLY A 63 -4.49 3.93 -21.83
C GLY A 63 -4.91 3.32 -23.17
N ASP A 64 -4.02 2.58 -23.83
CA ASP A 64 -4.13 2.08 -25.21
C ASP A 64 -4.45 0.57 -25.27
N GLY A 65 -4.93 0.00 -24.16
CA GLY A 65 -5.26 -1.41 -24.01
C GLY A 65 -6.75 -1.71 -23.78
N PRO A 66 -7.10 -3.00 -23.69
CA PRO A 66 -8.48 -3.49 -23.56
C PRO A 66 -9.19 -3.06 -22.27
N THR A 67 -8.48 -2.93 -21.18
CA THR A 67 -8.93 -2.51 -19.84
C THR A 67 -8.71 -1.02 -19.56
N GLY A 68 -8.01 -0.31 -20.45
CA GLY A 68 -7.78 1.12 -20.36
C GLY A 68 -9.08 1.94 -20.22
N MET A 69 -8.96 3.07 -19.52
CA MET A 69 -10.04 4.02 -19.30
C MET A 69 -10.70 4.44 -20.63
N GLY A 70 -11.97 4.06 -20.84
CA GLY A 70 -12.73 4.35 -22.07
C GLY A 70 -12.85 3.18 -23.05
N SER A 71 -12.15 2.08 -22.82
CA SER A 71 -12.26 0.85 -23.61
C SER A 71 -13.45 -0.05 -23.20
N ALA A 72 -14.17 0.34 -22.14
CA ALA A 72 -15.36 -0.29 -21.52
C ALA A 72 -15.77 -1.62 -22.15
N LEU A 73 -15.05 -2.68 -21.80
CA LEU A 73 -15.42 -4.03 -22.22
C LEU A 73 -16.72 -4.42 -21.52
N ALA A 74 -17.74 -4.73 -22.30
CA ALA A 74 -18.99 -5.30 -21.77
C ALA A 74 -18.94 -6.84 -21.71
N ILE A 75 -18.06 -7.46 -22.51
CA ILE A 75 -17.95 -8.90 -22.65
C ILE A 75 -16.48 -9.34 -22.65
N PRO A 76 -16.19 -10.60 -22.26
CA PRO A 76 -14.87 -11.20 -22.43
C PRO A 76 -14.38 -11.04 -23.86
N THR A 77 -13.16 -10.54 -24.03
CA THR A 77 -12.58 -10.21 -25.34
C THR A 77 -11.20 -10.81 -25.47
N VAL A 78 -11.01 -11.63 -26.51
CA VAL A 78 -9.72 -12.22 -26.85
C VAL A 78 -8.91 -11.26 -27.73
N ILE A 79 -7.66 -11.05 -27.35
CA ILE A 79 -6.65 -10.27 -28.06
C ILE A 79 -5.57 -11.24 -28.51
N ASN A 80 -5.64 -11.68 -29.76
CA ASN A 80 -4.59 -12.46 -30.41
C ASN A 80 -3.49 -11.54 -30.97
N GLN A 81 -2.53 -12.09 -31.71
CA GLN A 81 -1.53 -11.27 -32.42
C GLN A 81 -2.14 -10.54 -33.63
N ALA A 82 -3.05 -11.19 -34.36
CA ALA A 82 -3.69 -10.64 -35.55
C ALA A 82 -4.83 -9.66 -35.21
N GLY A 83 -4.79 -8.43 -35.70
CA GLY A 83 -5.84 -7.43 -35.52
C GLY A 83 -5.35 -5.97 -35.54
N SER A 84 -6.27 -5.05 -35.83
CA SER A 84 -5.98 -3.61 -35.93
C SER A 84 -6.22 -2.82 -34.64
N ARG A 85 -7.00 -3.35 -33.69
CA ARG A 85 -7.20 -2.72 -32.37
C ARG A 85 -6.04 -3.00 -31.42
N TRP A 86 -5.65 -1.98 -30.66
CA TRP A 86 -4.64 -2.06 -29.59
C TRP A 86 -3.28 -2.59 -30.08
N GLN A 87 -2.80 -2.08 -31.22
CA GLN A 87 -1.52 -2.52 -31.82
C GLN A 87 -0.32 -2.31 -30.89
N ALA A 88 -0.25 -1.17 -30.20
CA ALA A 88 0.81 -0.89 -29.24
C ALA A 88 0.77 -1.86 -28.04
N TYR A 89 -0.41 -2.13 -27.49
CA TYR A 89 -0.61 -3.13 -26.43
C TYR A 89 -0.18 -4.54 -26.88
N ARG A 90 -0.55 -4.98 -28.10
CA ARG A 90 -0.15 -6.28 -28.65
C ARG A 90 1.36 -6.42 -28.79
N LYS A 91 2.04 -5.34 -29.19
CA LYS A 91 3.50 -5.33 -29.23
C LYS A 91 4.09 -5.53 -27.83
N ARG A 92 3.57 -4.83 -26.81
CA ARG A 92 4.01 -5.01 -25.42
C ARG A 92 3.76 -6.42 -24.89
N LEU A 93 2.63 -7.05 -25.24
CA LEU A 93 2.38 -8.46 -24.90
C LEU A 93 3.49 -9.38 -25.42
N LEU A 94 3.85 -9.22 -26.71
CA LEU A 94 4.89 -10.02 -27.35
C LEU A 94 6.28 -9.76 -26.76
N ASP A 95 6.60 -8.49 -26.47
CA ASP A 95 7.86 -8.10 -25.84
C ASP A 95 8.00 -8.73 -24.44
N CYS A 96 6.88 -8.98 -23.74
CA CYS A 96 6.81 -9.71 -22.47
C CYS A 96 6.62 -11.23 -22.62
N GLY A 97 6.66 -11.78 -23.84
CA GLY A 97 6.56 -13.23 -24.11
C GLY A 97 5.13 -13.80 -24.16
N PHE A 98 4.10 -12.97 -24.08
CA PHE A 98 2.70 -13.37 -24.22
C PHE A 98 2.24 -13.23 -25.67
N GLY A 99 1.60 -14.26 -26.23
CA GLY A 99 1.08 -14.16 -27.60
C GLY A 99 -0.43 -14.04 -27.69
N ALA A 100 -1.16 -14.20 -26.59
CA ALA A 100 -2.57 -13.89 -26.52
C ALA A 100 -2.92 -13.34 -25.14
N ALA A 101 -3.95 -12.48 -25.12
CA ALA A 101 -4.59 -12.04 -23.89
C ALA A 101 -6.11 -12.26 -23.97
N LEU A 102 -6.75 -12.50 -22.82
CA LEU A 102 -8.20 -12.52 -22.68
C LEU A 102 -8.56 -11.54 -21.57
N ALA A 103 -9.19 -10.43 -21.96
CA ALA A 103 -9.67 -9.43 -21.03
C ALA A 103 -11.12 -9.76 -20.62
N VAL A 104 -11.33 -9.96 -19.33
CA VAL A 104 -12.63 -10.25 -18.70
C VAL A 104 -13.03 -9.07 -17.82
N PRO A 105 -14.10 -8.34 -18.17
CA PRO A 105 -14.57 -7.24 -17.34
C PRO A 105 -15.14 -7.75 -16.01
N LEU A 106 -14.86 -7.02 -14.94
CA LEU A 106 -15.47 -7.23 -13.63
C LEU A 106 -16.57 -6.20 -13.43
N GLU A 107 -17.80 -6.68 -13.31
CA GLU A 107 -18.93 -5.85 -12.93
C GLU A 107 -18.82 -5.49 -11.44
N LEU A 108 -18.63 -4.20 -11.15
CA LEU A 108 -18.47 -3.65 -9.79
C LEU A 108 -19.54 -2.58 -9.53
N GLN A 109 -19.51 -1.97 -8.33
CA GLN A 109 -20.43 -0.87 -7.99
C GLN A 109 -20.22 0.35 -8.90
N PRO A 110 -21.26 1.20 -9.09
CA PRO A 110 -21.14 2.45 -9.84
C PRO A 110 -19.94 3.29 -9.42
N GLY A 111 -19.16 3.75 -10.41
CA GLY A 111 -17.95 4.55 -10.17
C GLY A 111 -16.67 3.74 -9.91
N SER A 112 -16.76 2.41 -9.87
CA SER A 112 -15.60 1.50 -9.91
C SER A 112 -15.72 0.57 -11.12
N THR A 113 -14.61 0.33 -11.81
CA THR A 113 -14.52 -0.62 -12.93
C THR A 113 -13.27 -1.47 -12.74
N GLY A 114 -13.37 -2.77 -13.02
CA GLY A 114 -12.22 -3.66 -12.93
C GLY A 114 -12.19 -4.63 -14.09
N ALA A 115 -11.05 -5.29 -14.25
CA ALA A 115 -10.89 -6.35 -15.23
C ALA A 115 -9.82 -7.34 -14.77
N LEU A 116 -9.97 -8.59 -15.22
CA LEU A 116 -8.92 -9.59 -15.23
C LEU A 116 -8.41 -9.73 -16.66
N VAL A 117 -7.10 -9.78 -16.82
CA VAL A 117 -6.45 -10.04 -18.09
C VAL A 117 -5.67 -11.33 -17.96
N PHE A 118 -6.16 -12.38 -18.59
CA PHE A 118 -5.44 -13.64 -18.69
C PHE A 118 -4.44 -13.58 -19.82
N LEU A 119 -3.21 -14.01 -19.57
CA LEU A 119 -2.08 -13.91 -20.48
C LEU A 119 -1.60 -15.32 -20.79
N GLY A 120 -1.62 -15.65 -22.08
CA GLY A 120 -1.26 -16.97 -22.59
C GLY A 120 0.01 -16.94 -23.45
N PRO A 121 0.76 -18.05 -23.52
CA PRO A 121 1.91 -18.17 -24.39
C PRO A 121 1.52 -18.13 -25.87
N VAL A 122 2.51 -17.94 -26.75
CA VAL A 122 2.33 -17.72 -28.20
C VAL A 122 1.48 -18.75 -28.93
N ASN A 123 1.54 -20.02 -28.51
CA ASN A 123 0.80 -21.10 -29.13
C ASN A 123 -0.53 -21.43 -28.41
N ASN A 124 -0.89 -20.67 -27.38
CA ASN A 124 -2.10 -20.92 -26.61
C ASN A 124 -3.19 -19.90 -26.98
N GLY A 125 -4.11 -20.33 -27.84
CA GLY A 125 -5.35 -19.63 -28.07
C GLY A 125 -6.34 -19.89 -26.93
N PHE A 126 -7.02 -18.84 -26.46
CA PHE A 126 -8.16 -18.99 -25.56
C PHE A 126 -9.32 -19.65 -26.32
N ASN A 127 -9.50 -20.96 -26.11
CA ASN A 127 -10.61 -21.71 -26.69
C ASN A 127 -11.94 -21.37 -25.98
N ALA A 128 -13.07 -21.80 -26.54
CA ALA A 128 -14.40 -21.51 -25.99
C ALA A 128 -14.54 -21.92 -24.51
N ARG A 129 -14.06 -23.11 -24.13
CA ARG A 129 -14.11 -23.59 -22.74
C ARG A 129 -13.34 -22.66 -21.80
N VAL A 130 -12.14 -22.22 -22.18
CA VAL A 130 -11.34 -21.31 -21.36
C VAL A 130 -12.00 -19.95 -21.26
N ILE A 131 -12.62 -19.45 -22.34
CA ILE A 131 -13.36 -18.19 -22.34
C ILE A 131 -14.56 -18.27 -21.40
N ASP A 132 -15.37 -19.33 -21.50
CA ASP A 132 -16.55 -19.53 -20.66
C ASP A 132 -16.18 -19.64 -19.18
N GLU A 133 -15.12 -20.38 -18.88
CA GLU A 133 -14.62 -20.53 -17.52
C GLU A 133 -14.04 -19.23 -16.97
N SER A 134 -13.34 -18.46 -17.80
CA SER A 134 -12.83 -17.13 -17.43
C SER A 134 -13.96 -16.15 -17.16
N ALA A 135 -15.04 -16.22 -17.95
CA ALA A 135 -16.23 -15.41 -17.75
C ALA A 135 -16.94 -15.77 -16.43
N TRP A 136 -17.10 -17.07 -16.15
CA TRP A 136 -17.68 -17.55 -14.90
C TRP A 136 -16.83 -17.12 -13.69
N PHE A 137 -15.52 -17.31 -13.77
CA PHE A 137 -14.61 -16.86 -12.72
C PHE A 137 -14.72 -15.34 -12.52
N GLY A 138 -14.80 -14.56 -13.60
CA GLY A 138 -15.03 -13.12 -13.57
C GLY A 138 -16.30 -12.73 -12.79
N GLN A 139 -17.40 -13.46 -12.95
CA GLN A 139 -18.63 -13.22 -12.19
C GLN A 139 -18.45 -13.48 -10.68
N VAL A 140 -17.79 -14.57 -10.32
CA VAL A 140 -17.48 -14.90 -8.90
C VAL A 140 -16.53 -13.85 -8.30
N ALA A 141 -15.49 -13.50 -9.04
CA ALA A 141 -14.51 -12.47 -8.70
C ALA A 141 -15.19 -11.11 -8.46
N SER A 142 -16.12 -10.72 -9.32
CA SER A 142 -16.92 -9.50 -9.18
C SER A 142 -17.66 -9.44 -7.85
N GLN A 143 -18.34 -10.52 -7.45
CA GLN A 143 -19.08 -10.53 -6.18
C GLN A 143 -18.14 -10.49 -4.97
N SER A 144 -17.05 -11.24 -5.01
CA SER A 144 -16.03 -11.20 -3.96
C SER A 144 -15.40 -9.82 -3.83
N LEU A 145 -15.08 -9.17 -4.95
CA LEU A 145 -14.43 -7.86 -4.96
C LEU A 145 -15.38 -6.76 -4.49
N LYS A 146 -16.68 -6.81 -4.84
CA LYS A 146 -17.69 -5.87 -4.30
C LYS A 146 -17.69 -5.89 -2.76
N LEU A 147 -17.76 -7.08 -2.16
CA LEU A 147 -17.73 -7.23 -0.70
C LEU A 147 -16.41 -6.73 -0.10
N ALA A 148 -15.27 -7.06 -0.71
CA ALA A 148 -13.98 -6.57 -0.25
C ALA A 148 -13.91 -5.04 -0.29
N LEU A 149 -14.36 -4.41 -1.38
CA LEU A 149 -14.37 -2.96 -1.54
C LEU A 149 -15.32 -2.27 -0.55
N GLU A 150 -16.48 -2.86 -0.24
CA GLU A 150 -17.40 -2.37 0.80
C GLU A 150 -16.74 -2.40 2.18
N VAL A 151 -16.15 -3.54 2.56
CA VAL A 151 -15.45 -3.70 3.85
C VAL A 151 -14.30 -2.71 3.97
N HIS A 152 -13.47 -2.57 2.93
CA HIS A 152 -12.39 -1.58 2.90
C HIS A 152 -12.93 -0.15 2.98
N GLY A 153 -14.06 0.14 2.35
CA GLY A 153 -14.75 1.44 2.45
C GLY A 153 -15.16 1.76 3.89
N VAL A 154 -15.79 0.82 4.58
CA VAL A 154 -16.20 0.97 6.00
C VAL A 154 -15.00 1.18 6.91
N ILE A 155 -13.93 0.39 6.73
CA ILE A 155 -12.69 0.53 7.52
C ILE A 155 -12.07 1.91 7.31
N ARG A 156 -11.95 2.37 6.05
CA ARG A 156 -11.42 3.71 5.73
C ARG A 156 -12.25 4.82 6.36
N ALA A 157 -13.58 4.72 6.32
CA ALA A 157 -14.47 5.71 6.94
C ALA A 157 -14.27 5.76 8.47
N GLY A 158 -14.15 4.59 9.11
CA GLY A 158 -13.84 4.49 10.54
C GLY A 158 -12.49 5.10 10.91
N ASP A 159 -11.44 4.80 10.14
CA ASP A 159 -10.10 5.34 10.35
C ASP A 159 -10.06 6.86 10.17
N ASN A 160 -10.74 7.38 9.15
CA ASN A 160 -10.86 8.83 8.93
C ASN A 160 -11.58 9.53 10.09
N LEU A 161 -12.70 8.97 10.55
CA LEU A 161 -13.43 9.52 11.70
C LEU A 161 -12.58 9.50 12.96
N LYS A 162 -11.91 8.37 13.23
CA LYS A 162 -10.97 8.24 14.35
C LYS A 162 -9.87 9.30 14.27
N GLN A 163 -9.29 9.51 13.09
CA GLN A 163 -8.26 10.53 12.89
C GLN A 163 -8.79 11.94 13.17
N VAL A 164 -10.02 12.26 12.78
CA VAL A 164 -10.65 13.56 13.10
C VAL A 164 -10.83 13.70 14.61
N LEU A 165 -11.38 12.70 15.29
CA LEU A 165 -11.62 12.74 16.74
C LEU A 165 -10.33 12.84 17.56
N GLU A 166 -9.30 12.09 17.18
CA GLU A 166 -7.98 12.17 17.82
C GLU A 166 -7.33 13.54 17.61
N SER A 167 -7.50 14.15 16.42
CA SER A 167 -6.92 15.47 16.14
C SER A 167 -7.53 16.55 17.03
N ARG A 168 -8.85 16.49 17.26
CA ARG A 168 -9.54 17.41 18.15
C ARG A 168 -9.09 17.20 19.59
N THR A 169 -8.97 15.95 20.01
CA THR A 169 -8.53 15.60 21.37
C THR A 169 -7.11 16.10 21.66
N SER A 170 -6.14 15.91 20.75
CA SER A 170 -4.76 16.35 21.01
C SER A 170 -4.60 17.86 20.97
N ILE A 171 -5.33 18.54 20.09
CA ILE A 171 -5.38 20.01 20.04
C ILE A 171 -5.98 20.56 21.34
N ASP A 172 -7.15 20.06 21.77
CA ASP A 172 -7.84 20.56 22.96
C ASP A 172 -6.97 20.36 24.23
N VAL A 173 -6.28 19.22 24.34
CA VAL A 173 -5.37 18.94 25.46
C VAL A 173 -4.12 19.82 25.42
N ALA A 174 -3.52 20.03 24.25
CA ALA A 174 -2.38 20.94 24.10
C ALA A 174 -2.78 22.39 24.41
N CYS A 175 -3.98 22.81 24.00
CA CYS A 175 -4.55 24.09 24.41
C CYS A 175 -4.70 24.17 25.93
N GLY A 176 -5.24 23.15 26.59
CA GLY A 176 -5.33 23.09 28.06
C GLY A 176 -3.98 23.25 28.77
N VAL A 177 -2.94 22.58 28.26
CA VAL A 177 -1.55 22.73 28.76
C VAL A 177 -1.05 24.16 28.57
N LEU A 178 -1.22 24.73 27.38
CA LEU A 178 -0.77 26.09 27.07
C LEU A 178 -1.53 27.14 27.88
N MET A 179 -2.82 26.94 28.13
CA MET A 179 -3.64 27.79 28.99
C MET A 179 -3.09 27.77 30.42
N ALA A 180 -2.77 26.59 30.96
CA ALA A 180 -2.21 26.44 32.30
C ALA A 180 -0.81 27.09 32.41
N GLN A 181 0.05 26.92 31.40
CA GLN A 181 1.43 27.44 31.42
C GLN A 181 1.50 28.95 31.18
N ASN A 182 0.74 29.46 30.19
CA ASN A 182 0.84 30.85 29.76
C ASN A 182 -0.23 31.76 30.38
N ARG A 183 -1.13 31.19 31.20
CA ARG A 183 -2.31 31.88 31.75
C ARG A 183 -3.12 32.64 30.69
N CYS A 184 -3.33 31.98 29.56
CA CYS A 184 -4.07 32.55 28.44
C CYS A 184 -5.42 31.86 28.24
N SER A 185 -6.30 32.51 27.49
CA SER A 185 -7.56 31.93 27.04
C SER A 185 -7.32 30.79 26.04
N TYR A 186 -8.36 29.99 25.80
CA TYR A 186 -8.35 28.95 24.78
C TYR A 186 -8.06 29.52 23.38
N ALA A 187 -8.65 30.67 23.03
CA ALA A 187 -8.47 31.31 21.73
C ALA A 187 -7.01 31.73 21.49
N GLU A 188 -6.34 32.23 22.52
CA GLU A 188 -4.92 32.59 22.47
C GLU A 188 -4.03 31.35 22.39
N ALA A 189 -4.34 30.30 23.15
CA ALA A 189 -3.62 29.02 23.10
C ALA A 189 -3.72 28.39 21.70
N PHE A 190 -4.92 28.36 21.12
CA PHE A 190 -5.12 27.85 19.76
C PHE A 190 -4.40 28.72 18.72
N SER A 191 -4.43 30.04 18.87
CA SER A 191 -3.70 30.95 17.98
C SER A 191 -2.19 30.73 18.01
N LYS A 192 -1.61 30.40 19.18
CA LYS A 192 -0.19 30.02 19.30
C LYS A 192 0.13 28.72 18.56
N LEU A 193 -0.73 27.70 18.67
CA LEU A 193 -0.60 26.45 17.89
C LEU A 193 -0.67 26.71 16.39
N ALA A 194 -1.66 27.49 15.95
CA ALA A 194 -1.86 27.84 14.55
C ALA A 194 -0.70 28.67 13.97
N GLY A 195 -0.17 29.61 14.75
CA GLY A 195 1.01 30.40 14.37
C GLY A 195 2.25 29.52 14.22
N THR A 196 2.47 28.60 15.15
CA THR A 196 3.60 27.64 15.08
C THR A 196 3.45 26.67 13.89
N SER A 197 2.22 26.22 13.63
CA SER A 197 1.88 25.39 12.47
C SER A 197 2.21 26.08 11.16
N ARG A 198 1.82 27.36 10.99
CA ARG A 198 2.17 28.18 9.82
C ARG A 198 3.67 28.37 9.67
N ASN A 199 4.35 28.76 10.75
CA ASN A 199 5.80 29.02 10.71
C ASN A 199 6.63 27.78 10.37
N ARG A 200 6.14 26.59 10.73
CA ARG A 200 6.84 25.31 10.46
C ARG A 200 6.30 24.55 9.25
N ASN A 201 5.26 25.07 8.58
CA ASN A 201 4.51 24.37 7.54
C ASN A 201 4.08 22.94 7.95
N LEU A 202 3.64 22.79 9.21
CA LEU A 202 3.18 21.53 9.78
C LEU A 202 1.68 21.60 10.07
N LYS A 203 1.01 20.44 10.09
CA LYS A 203 -0.38 20.35 10.54
C LYS A 203 -0.50 20.76 12.01
N VAL A 204 -1.53 21.52 12.38
CA VAL A 204 -1.78 21.98 13.77
C VAL A 204 -1.75 20.82 14.77
N ARG A 205 -2.34 19.68 14.40
CA ARG A 205 -2.29 18.42 15.18
C ARG A 205 -0.85 17.99 15.48
N SER A 206 0.04 18.00 14.49
CA SER A 206 1.43 17.59 14.67
C SER A 206 2.19 18.51 15.63
N VAL A 207 1.87 19.80 15.63
CA VAL A 207 2.40 20.76 16.60
C VAL A 207 1.90 20.45 18.01
N ALA A 208 0.59 20.21 18.16
CA ALA A 208 -0.01 19.82 19.43
C ALA A 208 0.64 18.54 19.98
N ASP A 209 0.76 17.49 19.15
CA ASP A 209 1.39 16.22 19.53
C ASP A 209 2.87 16.42 19.94
N SER A 210 3.59 17.33 19.29
CA SER A 210 4.99 17.64 19.62
C SER A 210 5.12 18.32 20.98
N ILE A 211 4.20 19.25 21.31
CA ILE A 211 4.16 19.90 22.63
C ILE A 211 3.84 18.88 23.72
N LEU A 212 2.86 18.00 23.48
CA LEU A 212 2.47 16.97 24.44
C LEU A 212 3.60 15.95 24.69
N LYS A 213 4.36 15.58 23.65
CA LYS A 213 5.52 14.68 23.77
C LYS A 213 6.71 15.31 24.51
N ALA A 214 6.87 16.63 24.44
CA ALA A 214 7.97 17.35 25.10
C ALA A 214 7.73 17.59 26.60
N MET A 215 6.57 17.21 27.13
CA MET A 215 6.25 17.39 28.55
C MET A 215 7.06 16.46 29.47
N PRO A 216 7.55 16.94 30.63
CA PRO A 216 8.36 16.16 31.57
C PRO A 216 7.70 14.87 32.06
N SER A 217 6.37 14.88 32.20
CA SER A 217 5.57 13.75 32.67
C SER A 217 5.03 12.87 31.52
N GLY A 218 5.41 13.15 30.26
CA GLY A 218 4.80 12.59 29.07
C GLY A 218 3.45 13.22 28.73
N ALA A 219 2.85 12.79 27.60
CA ALA A 219 1.55 13.28 27.18
C ALA A 219 0.47 12.85 28.20
N PRO A 220 -0.44 13.76 28.64
CA PRO A 220 -1.57 13.39 29.48
C PRO A 220 -2.40 12.31 28.77
N GLY A 221 -2.76 11.24 29.49
CA GLY A 221 -3.62 10.19 28.95
C GLY A 221 -4.94 10.80 28.49
N THR A 222 -5.25 10.69 27.20
CA THR A 222 -6.52 11.17 26.66
C THR A 222 -7.54 10.04 26.72
N ARG A 223 -8.82 10.37 26.97
CA ARG A 223 -9.91 9.38 27.06
C ARG A 223 -10.06 8.53 25.79
N PHE A 224 -9.63 9.06 24.64
CA PHE A 224 -9.46 8.32 23.40
C PHE A 224 -8.06 7.69 23.37
N GLU A 225 -7.88 6.66 24.20
CA GLU A 225 -6.69 5.83 24.14
C GLU A 225 -6.90 4.79 23.02
N PRO A 226 -6.03 4.70 22.01
CA PRO A 226 -6.20 3.73 20.94
C PRO A 226 -6.11 2.34 21.57
N ARG A 227 -7.13 1.48 21.36
CA ARG A 227 -6.97 0.04 21.57
C ARG A 227 -5.77 -0.41 20.72
N GLN A 228 -4.63 -0.58 21.36
CA GLN A 228 -3.46 -1.16 20.73
C GLN A 228 -3.80 -2.60 20.38
N SER A 229 -3.56 -2.98 19.12
CA SER A 229 -3.64 -4.38 18.73
C SER A 229 -2.60 -5.18 19.55
N PRO A 230 -2.85 -6.46 19.88
CA PRO A 230 -1.88 -7.27 20.62
C PRO A 230 -0.49 -7.31 19.98
N ARG A 231 -0.39 -7.10 18.65
CA ARG A 231 0.88 -7.08 17.92
C ARG A 231 1.73 -5.83 18.21
N ASP A 232 1.13 -4.66 18.40
CA ASP A 232 1.87 -3.41 18.66
C ASP A 232 2.48 -3.38 20.06
N ARG A 233 1.83 -4.06 21.02
CA ARG A 233 2.32 -4.21 22.40
C ARG A 233 3.61 -5.03 22.46
N GLN A 234 3.76 -6.01 21.56
CA GLN A 234 4.96 -6.85 21.46
C GLN A 234 6.17 -6.05 20.94
N LEU A 235 6.01 -5.22 19.90
CA LEU A 235 7.10 -4.41 19.34
C LEU A 235 7.59 -3.32 20.31
N GLY A 236 6.69 -2.67 21.06
CA GLY A 236 7.07 -1.66 22.06
C GLY A 236 7.89 -2.24 23.22
N SER A 237 7.61 -3.49 23.62
CA SER A 237 8.36 -4.20 24.66
C SER A 237 9.77 -4.63 24.19
N GLN A 238 9.91 -5.06 22.93
CA GLN A 238 11.19 -5.46 22.35
C GLN A 238 12.16 -4.29 22.16
N CYS A 239 11.67 -3.11 21.77
CA CYS A 239 12.51 -1.92 21.66
C CYS A 239 13.03 -1.42 23.02
N ARG A 240 12.26 -1.56 24.11
CA ARG A 240 12.74 -1.24 25.47
C ARG A 240 13.78 -2.25 25.98
N ALA A 241 13.62 -3.54 25.71
CA ALA A 241 14.57 -4.56 26.13
C ALA A 241 15.95 -4.40 25.45
N ARG A 242 15.98 -3.93 24.21
CA ARG A 242 17.22 -3.78 23.44
C ARG A 242 18.03 -2.52 23.81
N ALA A 243 17.42 -1.54 24.47
CA ALA A 243 18.09 -0.31 24.91
C ALA A 243 18.84 -0.45 26.26
N LEU A 244 18.68 -1.57 26.98
CA LEU A 244 19.34 -1.81 28.28
C LEU A 244 20.63 -2.64 28.19
N ILE A 245 21.04 -3.08 27.00
CA ILE A 245 22.30 -3.81 26.82
C ILE A 245 23.38 -2.82 26.37
N ARG A 246 24.03 -2.18 27.35
CA ARG A 246 25.26 -1.39 27.14
C ARG A 246 26.42 -2.36 26.86
N PRO A 247 27.19 -2.23 25.76
CA PRO A 247 28.42 -3.00 25.62
C PRO A 247 29.47 -2.47 26.60
N ALA A 248 30.12 -3.37 27.34
CA ALA A 248 31.21 -3.05 28.25
C ALA A 248 32.41 -2.49 27.46
N ALA A 249 32.81 -1.26 27.78
CA ALA A 249 33.98 -0.62 27.21
C ALA A 249 35.26 -1.25 27.79
N LYS A 250 36.19 -1.65 26.91
CA LYS A 250 37.55 -2.09 27.25
C LYS A 250 38.39 -0.86 27.66
N SER A 251 38.98 -0.89 28.85
CA SER A 251 39.96 0.12 29.30
C SER A 251 41.25 0.10 28.46
N PRO A 252 41.88 1.26 28.20
CA PRO A 252 43.20 1.32 27.59
C PRO A 252 44.31 1.16 28.65
N ALA A 253 45.35 0.41 28.30
CA ALA A 253 46.57 0.27 29.09
C ALA A 253 47.51 1.49 28.90
N HIS A 254 48.11 1.94 30.00
CA HIS A 254 49.12 3.00 30.05
C HIS A 254 50.45 2.59 29.36
N PRO A 255 51.23 3.55 28.83
CA PRO A 255 52.64 3.33 28.50
C PRO A 255 53.53 3.64 29.71
N SER A 256 54.54 2.82 29.97
CA SER A 256 55.64 3.11 30.90
C SER A 256 56.96 3.10 30.14
N GLU A 257 57.73 4.16 30.38
CA GLU A 257 59.03 4.50 29.82
C GLU A 257 60.21 3.61 30.28
N ALA A 258 61.25 3.65 29.43
CA ALA A 258 62.69 3.62 29.72
C ALA A 258 63.37 2.31 30.20
N SER A 259 64.17 1.71 29.31
CA SER A 259 65.56 1.35 29.62
C SER A 259 66.39 1.05 28.35
N MET A 260 67.46 1.82 28.14
CA MET A 260 68.63 1.56 27.28
C MET A 260 69.87 1.69 28.18
N PRO A 261 71.09 1.24 27.82
CA PRO A 261 71.56 0.21 26.88
C PRO A 261 72.61 -0.72 27.59
N PRO A 262 73.52 -1.50 26.92
CA PRO A 262 74.69 -0.93 26.24
C PRO A 262 75.16 -1.63 24.94
N ARG A 263 76.14 -0.95 24.33
CA ARG A 263 76.94 -1.13 23.10
C ARG A 263 77.61 -2.49 22.80
N ALA A 264 78.08 -2.55 21.53
CA ALA A 264 79.24 -3.25 20.94
C ALA A 264 78.93 -4.62 20.29
N ALA A 265 79.48 -5.04 19.14
CA ALA A 265 80.49 -4.48 18.21
C ALA A 265 80.48 -5.30 16.89
N LYS A 266 81.13 -4.69 15.87
CA LYS A 266 81.58 -5.21 14.56
C LYS A 266 80.57 -5.33 13.43
#